data_AF-A0A1M3Q8C5-F1
#
_entry.id   AF-A0A1M3Q8C5-F1
#
_cell.length_a   1.000
_cell.length_b   1.000
_cell.length_c   1.000
_cell.angle_alpha   90.00
_cell.angle_beta   90.00
_cell.angle_gamma   90.00
#
_symmetry.space_group_name_H-M   'P 1'
#
loop_
_entity.id
_entity.type
_entity.pdbx_description
1 polymer ?
#
loop_
_entity_poly.entity_id
_entity_poly.type
_entity_poly.pdbx_seq_one_letter_code
_entity_poly.pdbx_strand_id
1 'polypeptide(L)'
;MVGLGKTTAAQRAIVELIRSGALGWRKVAVGVTRLDLADEQCRAFRELGLDAMVWRGRGASDPRAGDPEVLMCRDPSPPADAIEVEQVVEQSACKVTRDGVAHICPLYATCGYQAQKEPARRANLIPTAHDTLFHIAPHSIGGVGLLVLDDGFWAAGLRGLDGKMVIMLDGLRPTLATVQCYTAANREHTDNTADLAAYRGKLWHVLANASDGPISVAALRSTELTPEMCRTAAGLEHRRLRNPSLLPGMDPTERARRIAKVMPRPGEPWAPPRRAAAMWRLLADALEHDHDVAGAVVFNAMTENGTVRALCLRWRADLRVGWGGHGRGRGGRAGLHELSHPAPRQNSFDEPTRKAQRRDQTPQRGRRHLPADIQDRDGAEPLLRQARRQFPFIERIIGDAGYQGPKMAAAVQRTGPWEMQIIRRCDQHRFVVLPKRWIVERTIGWISHHRRLARDFERHVRCAAAFVRLAMIRIMMRRLARCSG
;
A
#
# COMPACT_ATOMS: atom_id res chain seq x y z
N MET A 1 -10.15 -13.48 5.83
CA MET A 1 -10.68 -14.83 5.56
C MET A 1 -10.01 -15.34 4.30
N VAL A 2 -9.12 -16.34 4.44
CA VAL A 2 -8.19 -16.79 3.38
C VAL A 2 -8.49 -18.26 3.03
N GLY A 3 -8.09 -18.74 1.86
CA GLY A 3 -8.13 -20.18 1.51
C GLY A 3 -9.43 -20.70 0.88
N LEU A 4 -10.37 -19.86 0.45
CA LEU A 4 -11.68 -20.31 -0.07
C LEU A 4 -11.70 -20.77 -1.55
N GLY A 5 -10.56 -20.81 -2.24
CA GLY A 5 -10.45 -21.23 -3.65
C GLY A 5 -10.43 -20.09 -4.69
N LYS A 6 -10.47 -18.82 -4.25
CA LYS A 6 -10.29 -17.64 -5.14
C LYS A 6 -9.05 -17.80 -6.04
N THR A 7 -7.92 -18.15 -5.41
CA THR A 7 -6.61 -18.32 -6.05
C THR A 7 -6.67 -19.38 -7.15
N THR A 8 -7.35 -20.50 -6.92
CA THR A 8 -7.49 -21.61 -7.90
C THR A 8 -8.36 -21.25 -9.09
N ALA A 9 -9.43 -20.46 -8.88
CA ALA A 9 -10.24 -19.93 -9.96
C ALA A 9 -9.45 -18.91 -10.81
N ALA A 10 -8.74 -17.99 -10.16
CA ALA A 10 -7.86 -17.03 -10.83
C ALA A 10 -6.71 -17.73 -11.59
N GLN A 11 -6.08 -18.75 -10.99
CA GLN A 11 -5.06 -19.59 -11.62
C GLN A 11 -5.56 -20.19 -12.94
N ARG A 12 -6.76 -20.80 -12.95
CA ARG A 12 -7.36 -21.37 -14.17
C ARG A 12 -7.61 -20.30 -15.24
N ALA A 13 -8.24 -19.18 -14.89
CA ALA A 13 -8.49 -18.10 -15.83
C ALA A 13 -7.20 -17.49 -16.42
N ILE A 14 -6.13 -17.38 -15.61
CA ILE A 14 -4.80 -16.93 -16.06
C ILE A 14 -4.17 -17.94 -17.03
N VAL A 15 -4.25 -19.24 -16.74
CA VAL A 15 -3.75 -20.31 -17.62
C VAL A 15 -4.49 -20.33 -18.94
N GLU A 16 -5.82 -20.23 -18.90
CA GLU A 16 -6.70 -20.21 -20.09
C GLU A 16 -6.44 -18.97 -20.95
N LEU A 17 -6.30 -17.78 -20.33
CA LEU A 17 -5.94 -16.54 -21.02
C LEU A 17 -4.55 -16.62 -21.68
N ILE A 18 -3.53 -17.15 -20.99
CA ILE A 18 -2.19 -17.30 -21.57
C ILE A 18 -2.20 -18.30 -22.73
N ARG A 19 -2.85 -19.46 -22.56
CA ARG A 19 -2.96 -20.49 -23.61
C ARG A 19 -3.79 -20.05 -24.83
N SER A 20 -4.74 -19.13 -24.66
CA SER A 20 -5.49 -18.55 -25.80
C SER A 20 -4.66 -17.64 -26.71
N GLY A 21 -3.44 -17.27 -26.32
CA GLY A 21 -2.57 -16.37 -27.09
C GLY A 21 -3.00 -14.90 -27.10
N ALA A 22 -4.14 -14.52 -26.49
CA ALA A 22 -4.68 -13.16 -26.52
C ALA A 22 -3.75 -12.07 -25.92
N LEU A 23 -2.79 -12.46 -25.08
CA LEU A 23 -1.76 -11.57 -24.57
C LEU A 23 -0.60 -11.35 -25.55
N GLY A 24 -0.38 -12.26 -26.51
CA GLY A 24 0.80 -12.27 -27.38
C GLY A 24 2.09 -12.39 -26.58
N TRP A 25 3.09 -11.55 -26.88
CA TRP A 25 4.35 -11.45 -26.13
C TRP A 25 4.22 -10.83 -24.73
N ARG A 26 3.03 -10.33 -24.35
CA ARG A 26 2.81 -9.63 -23.09
C ARG A 26 2.52 -10.60 -21.95
N LYS A 27 2.91 -10.24 -20.74
CA LYS A 27 2.89 -11.10 -19.55
C LYS A 27 1.75 -10.79 -18.60
N VAL A 28 1.47 -11.74 -17.71
CA VAL A 28 0.62 -11.52 -16.54
C VAL A 28 1.52 -11.16 -15.35
N ALA A 29 1.29 -10.01 -14.73
CA ALA A 29 1.90 -9.65 -13.44
C ALA A 29 0.89 -9.85 -12.31
N VAL A 30 1.34 -10.36 -11.16
CA VAL A 30 0.49 -10.56 -9.98
C VAL A 30 1.08 -9.80 -8.79
N GLY A 31 0.39 -8.77 -8.34
CA GLY A 31 0.67 -8.12 -7.06
C GLY A 31 0.27 -9.03 -5.91
N VAL A 32 1.20 -9.32 -4.99
CA VAL A 32 0.97 -10.13 -3.79
C VAL A 32 1.37 -9.39 -2.50
N THR A 33 0.76 -9.79 -1.37
CA THR A 33 1.13 -9.28 -0.03
C THR A 33 2.38 -9.93 0.56
N ARG A 34 2.66 -11.20 0.23
CA ARG A 34 3.84 -11.96 0.69
C ARG A 34 4.48 -12.72 -0.47
N LEU A 35 5.80 -12.86 -0.44
CA LEU A 35 6.57 -13.53 -1.52
C LEU A 35 6.64 -15.05 -1.38
N ASP A 36 6.40 -15.61 -0.19
CA ASP A 36 6.35 -17.06 0.05
C ASP A 36 5.13 -17.72 -0.59
N LEU A 37 3.94 -17.14 -0.38
CA LEU A 37 2.71 -17.54 -1.07
C LEU A 37 2.83 -17.42 -2.60
N ALA A 38 3.68 -16.52 -3.10
CA ALA A 38 3.97 -16.41 -4.52
C ALA A 38 4.87 -17.53 -5.05
N ASP A 39 5.76 -18.09 -4.23
CA ASP A 39 6.55 -19.27 -4.61
C ASP A 39 5.64 -20.50 -4.74
N GLU A 40 4.71 -20.68 -3.79
CA GLU A 40 3.67 -21.73 -3.85
C GLU A 40 2.81 -21.60 -5.10
N GLN A 41 2.32 -20.38 -5.40
CA GLN A 41 1.59 -20.11 -6.64
C GLN A 41 2.43 -20.45 -7.87
N CYS A 42 3.71 -20.06 -7.93
CA CYS A 42 4.59 -20.36 -9.06
C CYS A 42 4.82 -21.86 -9.26
N ARG A 43 4.85 -22.69 -8.20
CA ARG A 43 4.92 -24.16 -8.33
C ARG A 43 3.67 -24.69 -9.04
N ALA A 44 2.49 -24.34 -8.52
CA ALA A 44 1.21 -24.75 -9.11
C ALA A 44 1.02 -24.27 -10.58
N PHE A 45 1.55 -23.10 -10.95
CA PHE A 45 1.52 -22.65 -12.35
C PHE A 45 2.49 -23.41 -13.27
N ARG A 46 3.64 -23.86 -12.77
CA ARG A 46 4.60 -24.70 -13.52
C ARG A 46 4.09 -26.12 -13.71
N GLU A 47 3.41 -26.68 -12.70
CA GLU A 47 2.67 -27.95 -12.80
C GLU A 47 1.59 -27.91 -13.88
N LEU A 48 1.03 -26.72 -14.16
CA LEU A 48 0.10 -26.45 -15.27
C LEU A 48 0.81 -26.04 -16.58
N GLY A 49 2.13 -26.21 -16.68
CA GLY A 49 2.91 -26.00 -17.90
C GLY A 49 3.11 -24.54 -18.29
N LEU A 50 3.16 -23.61 -17.34
CA LEU A 50 3.53 -22.21 -17.58
C LEU A 50 4.90 -21.85 -17.00
N ASP A 51 5.66 -21.02 -17.72
CA ASP A 51 6.86 -20.39 -17.16
C ASP A 51 6.44 -19.28 -16.18
N ALA A 52 6.50 -19.58 -14.88
CA ALA A 52 6.20 -18.67 -13.79
C ALA A 52 7.42 -18.41 -12.90
N MET A 53 7.67 -17.16 -12.49
CA MET A 53 8.69 -16.85 -11.46
C MET A 53 8.37 -15.62 -10.60
N VAL A 54 8.71 -15.69 -9.31
CA VAL A 54 8.52 -14.59 -8.35
C VAL A 54 9.61 -13.53 -8.52
N TRP A 55 9.26 -12.33 -8.97
CA TRP A 55 10.21 -11.22 -9.06
C TRP A 55 10.47 -10.60 -7.69
N ARG A 56 11.76 -10.55 -7.29
CA ARG A 56 12.19 -10.15 -5.94
C ARG A 56 12.97 -8.83 -5.95
N GLY A 57 12.82 -8.08 -4.86
CA GLY A 57 13.65 -6.91 -4.57
C GLY A 57 15.09 -7.28 -4.19
N ARG A 58 15.97 -6.28 -4.12
CA ARG A 58 17.41 -6.46 -3.80
C ARG A 58 17.64 -7.00 -2.38
N GLY A 59 16.87 -6.53 -1.41
CA GLY A 59 16.94 -6.94 0.00
C GLY A 59 15.95 -8.05 0.38
N ALA A 60 15.52 -8.88 -0.58
CA ALA A 60 14.78 -10.11 -0.29
C ALA A 60 15.72 -11.31 -0.38
N SER A 61 15.41 -12.40 0.32
CA SER A 61 16.17 -13.65 0.29
C SER A 61 16.27 -14.26 -1.11
N ASP A 62 17.44 -14.81 -1.45
CA ASP A 62 17.76 -15.47 -2.71
C ASP A 62 17.43 -16.98 -2.63
N PRO A 63 16.32 -17.45 -3.23
CA PRO A 63 15.88 -18.84 -3.10
C PRO A 63 16.85 -19.86 -3.72
N ARG A 64 17.88 -19.41 -4.44
CA ARG A 64 18.94 -20.26 -5.01
C ARG A 64 20.07 -20.56 -4.02
N ALA A 65 20.10 -19.88 -2.87
CA ALA A 65 21.16 -20.02 -1.87
C ALA A 65 20.88 -21.11 -0.82
N GLY A 66 19.61 -21.54 -0.67
CA GLY A 66 19.15 -22.42 0.42
C GLY A 66 19.01 -21.70 1.78
N ASP A 67 19.82 -20.67 2.02
CA ASP A 67 19.83 -19.84 3.23
C ASP A 67 18.92 -18.58 3.07
N PRO A 68 17.93 -18.35 3.96
CA PRO A 68 17.10 -17.14 3.97
C PRO A 68 17.86 -15.82 4.20
N GLU A 69 18.99 -15.82 4.91
CA GLU A 69 19.76 -14.62 5.21
C GLU A 69 20.57 -14.14 3.99
N VAL A 70 20.83 -15.04 3.03
CA VAL A 70 21.52 -14.71 1.80
C VAL A 70 20.60 -13.93 0.86
N LEU A 71 20.82 -12.62 0.77
CA LEU A 71 20.00 -11.71 -0.01
C LEU A 71 20.25 -11.82 -1.53
N MET A 72 19.24 -11.43 -2.31
CA MET A 72 19.29 -11.32 -3.77
C MET A 72 20.41 -10.38 -4.23
N CYS A 73 20.75 -9.34 -3.47
CA CYS A 73 21.92 -8.50 -3.68
C CYS A 73 23.02 -8.88 -2.69
N ARG A 74 24.14 -9.41 -3.20
CA ARG A 74 25.23 -9.96 -2.37
C ARG A 74 26.13 -8.92 -1.70
N ASP A 75 26.07 -7.68 -2.16
CA ASP A 75 26.56 -6.49 -1.46
C ASP A 75 25.42 -5.45 -1.47
N PRO A 76 24.88 -5.05 -0.29
CA PRO A 76 23.84 -4.04 -0.19
C PRO A 76 24.37 -2.60 -0.07
N SER A 77 25.66 -2.36 0.18
CA SER A 77 26.17 -0.98 0.38
C SER A 77 26.10 -0.13 -0.90
N PRO A 78 26.73 -0.46 -2.04
CA PRO A 78 26.65 0.38 -3.23
C PRO A 78 25.20 0.67 -3.67
N PRO A 79 24.22 -0.25 -3.54
CA PRO A 79 22.79 0.06 -3.64
C PRO A 79 22.23 1.02 -2.59
N ALA A 80 22.58 0.90 -1.32
CA ALA A 80 22.11 1.79 -0.25
C ALA A 80 22.69 3.21 -0.42
N ASP A 81 24.00 3.31 -0.61
CA ASP A 81 24.73 4.53 -0.96
C ASP A 81 24.08 5.23 -2.17
N ALA A 82 23.76 4.48 -3.23
CA ALA A 82 23.07 4.99 -4.40
C ALA A 82 21.64 5.49 -4.11
N ILE A 83 20.93 4.91 -3.14
CA ILE A 83 19.60 5.38 -2.72
C ILE A 83 19.70 6.66 -1.89
N GLU A 84 20.72 6.78 -1.04
CA GLU A 84 20.99 7.98 -0.23
C GLU A 84 21.21 9.23 -1.10
N VAL A 85 22.11 9.15 -2.10
CA VAL A 85 22.33 10.22 -3.09
C VAL A 85 21.27 10.26 -4.22
N GLU A 86 20.12 9.60 -4.00
CA GLU A 86 18.96 9.51 -4.90
C GLU A 86 19.29 9.13 -6.36
N GLN A 87 20.30 8.29 -6.60
CA GLN A 87 20.75 7.81 -7.91
C GLN A 87 20.02 6.53 -8.37
N VAL A 88 20.15 6.20 -9.66
CA VAL A 88 19.59 4.97 -10.24
C VAL A 88 20.54 3.79 -9.96
N VAL A 89 20.24 3.02 -8.90
CA VAL A 89 21.02 1.85 -8.41
C VAL A 89 21.56 0.94 -9.51
N GLU A 90 20.80 0.67 -10.57
CA GLU A 90 21.28 -0.20 -11.66
C GLU A 90 22.50 0.41 -12.38
N GLN A 91 22.48 1.73 -12.63
CA GLN A 91 23.52 2.48 -13.33
C GLN A 91 24.68 2.92 -12.42
N SER A 92 24.42 3.15 -11.13
CA SER A 92 25.45 3.59 -10.17
C SER A 92 26.17 2.44 -9.45
N ALA A 93 25.50 1.31 -9.24
CA ALA A 93 26.00 0.23 -8.40
C ALA A 93 26.13 -1.14 -9.10
N CYS A 94 25.38 -1.40 -10.18
CA CYS A 94 25.32 -2.74 -10.78
C CYS A 94 26.08 -2.90 -12.10
N LYS A 95 25.63 -2.24 -13.17
CA LYS A 95 26.28 -2.28 -14.48
C LYS A 95 25.90 -1.05 -15.30
N VAL A 96 26.91 -0.36 -15.83
CA VAL A 96 26.73 0.77 -16.75
C VAL A 96 27.88 0.80 -17.75
N THR A 97 27.60 1.21 -18.98
CA THR A 97 28.64 1.63 -19.93
C THR A 97 28.68 3.15 -19.93
N ARG A 98 29.86 3.76 -19.73
CA ARG A 98 30.11 5.19 -19.91
C ARG A 98 31.37 5.34 -20.74
N ASP A 99 31.37 6.24 -21.72
CA ASP A 99 32.56 6.61 -22.49
C ASP A 99 33.27 5.40 -23.12
N GLY A 100 32.48 4.42 -23.60
CA GLY A 100 32.93 3.14 -24.13
C GLY A 100 33.26 2.06 -23.08
N VAL A 101 33.60 2.46 -21.84
CA VAL A 101 34.03 1.57 -20.75
C VAL A 101 32.83 0.94 -20.03
N ALA A 102 32.86 -0.38 -19.88
CA ALA A 102 31.85 -1.14 -19.16
C ALA A 102 32.23 -1.31 -17.67
N HIS A 103 31.57 -0.57 -16.78
CA HIS A 103 31.72 -0.71 -15.34
C HIS A 103 30.71 -1.73 -14.80
N ILE A 104 31.19 -2.73 -14.06
CA ILE A 104 30.39 -3.87 -13.58
C ILE A 104 30.73 -4.15 -12.11
N CYS A 105 29.72 -4.42 -11.29
CA CYS A 105 29.89 -4.87 -9.91
C CYS A 105 30.67 -6.21 -9.88
N PRO A 106 31.70 -6.38 -9.02
CA PRO A 106 32.44 -7.65 -8.91
C PRO A 106 31.54 -8.87 -8.64
N LEU A 107 30.45 -8.68 -7.88
CA LEU A 107 29.49 -9.73 -7.55
C LEU A 107 28.34 -9.87 -8.58
N TYR A 108 28.37 -9.16 -9.71
CA TYR A 108 27.26 -9.11 -10.68
C TYR A 108 26.87 -10.50 -11.20
N ALA A 109 27.84 -11.39 -11.44
CA ALA A 109 27.60 -12.72 -11.98
C ALA A 109 26.94 -13.69 -10.98
N THR A 110 27.24 -13.57 -9.67
CA THR A 110 26.69 -14.43 -8.61
C THR A 110 25.40 -13.89 -8.00
N CYS A 111 25.18 -12.57 -8.11
CA CYS A 111 24.05 -11.81 -7.59
C CYS A 111 22.68 -12.32 -8.09
N GLY A 112 21.82 -12.77 -7.17
CA GLY A 112 20.47 -13.28 -7.47
C GLY A 112 19.57 -12.25 -8.14
N TYR A 113 19.67 -10.98 -7.75
CA TYR A 113 18.93 -9.89 -8.39
C TYR A 113 19.28 -9.70 -9.87
N GLN A 114 20.50 -10.06 -10.28
CA GLN A 114 20.91 -10.06 -11.67
C GLN A 114 20.51 -11.38 -12.36
N ALA A 115 20.74 -12.52 -11.70
CA ALA A 115 20.41 -13.83 -12.24
C ALA A 115 18.91 -14.01 -12.55
N GLN A 116 17.99 -13.45 -11.74
CA GLN A 116 16.54 -13.51 -12.01
C GLN A 116 16.11 -12.81 -13.31
N LYS A 117 16.94 -11.93 -13.90
CA LYS A 117 16.58 -11.17 -15.10
C LYS A 117 16.37 -12.04 -16.33
N GLU A 118 17.07 -13.17 -16.44
CA GLU A 118 16.95 -14.07 -17.60
C GLU A 118 15.71 -14.97 -17.50
N PRO A 119 15.41 -15.65 -16.38
CA PRO A 119 14.10 -16.26 -16.15
C PRO A 119 12.94 -15.27 -16.30
N ALA A 120 13.09 -14.02 -15.83
CA ALA A 120 12.04 -13.00 -15.95
C ALA A 120 11.74 -12.61 -17.40
N ARG A 121 12.71 -12.72 -18.32
CA ARG A 121 12.48 -12.51 -19.76
C ARG A 121 11.60 -13.60 -20.36
N ARG A 122 11.79 -14.85 -19.93
CA ARG A 122 11.11 -16.04 -20.48
C ARG A 122 9.71 -16.25 -19.89
N ALA A 123 9.55 -15.98 -18.58
CA ALA A 123 8.30 -16.21 -17.87
C ALA A 123 7.07 -15.51 -18.47
N ASN A 124 5.97 -16.24 -18.64
CA ASN A 124 4.66 -15.69 -19.01
C ASN A 124 3.96 -15.03 -17.82
N LEU A 125 4.28 -15.49 -16.61
CA LEU A 125 3.66 -15.07 -15.35
C LEU A 125 4.70 -14.63 -14.31
N ILE A 126 4.54 -13.43 -13.76
CA ILE A 126 5.49 -12.85 -12.79
C ILE A 126 4.74 -12.27 -11.58
N PRO A 127 4.60 -13.05 -10.49
CA PRO A 127 4.18 -12.52 -9.20
C PRO A 127 5.27 -11.64 -8.57
N THR A 128 4.88 -10.59 -7.86
CA THR A 128 5.81 -9.70 -7.14
C THR A 128 5.11 -8.96 -5.99
N ALA A 129 5.88 -8.48 -5.01
CA ALA A 129 5.34 -7.75 -3.88
C ALA A 129 4.60 -6.47 -4.31
N HIS A 130 3.49 -6.15 -3.65
CA HIS A 130 2.70 -4.95 -3.96
C HIS A 130 3.53 -3.65 -4.04
N ASP A 131 4.56 -3.50 -3.20
CA ASP A 131 5.48 -2.36 -3.25
C ASP A 131 6.19 -2.19 -4.60
N THR A 132 6.57 -3.30 -5.25
CA THR A 132 7.31 -3.29 -6.53
C THR A 132 6.54 -2.57 -7.65
N LEU A 133 5.21 -2.60 -7.60
CA LEU A 133 4.32 -2.01 -8.60
C LEU A 133 4.31 -0.45 -8.59
N PHE A 134 4.82 0.16 -7.51
CA PHE A 134 4.99 1.62 -7.38
C PHE A 134 6.39 2.10 -7.84
N HIS A 135 7.28 1.18 -8.17
CA HIS A 135 8.56 1.44 -8.83
C HIS A 135 8.46 1.20 -10.34
N ILE A 136 9.44 1.69 -11.11
CA ILE A 136 9.46 1.48 -12.57
C ILE A 136 9.62 -0.02 -12.85
N ALA A 137 8.79 -0.57 -13.75
CA ALA A 137 8.85 -1.96 -14.15
C ALA A 137 10.25 -2.31 -14.69
N PRO A 138 10.97 -3.29 -14.10
CA PRO A 138 12.28 -3.73 -14.61
C PRO A 138 12.20 -4.17 -16.06
N HIS A 139 13.09 -3.67 -16.92
CA HIS A 139 13.06 -3.94 -18.36
C HIS A 139 13.13 -5.45 -18.72
N SER A 140 13.69 -6.29 -17.84
CA SER A 140 13.67 -7.75 -17.95
C SER A 140 12.29 -8.39 -17.86
N ILE A 141 11.32 -7.74 -17.20
CA ILE A 141 9.91 -8.15 -17.21
C ILE A 141 9.33 -7.91 -18.61
N GLY A 142 9.61 -6.75 -19.22
CA GLY A 142 9.03 -6.37 -20.50
C GLY A 142 7.57 -5.89 -20.34
N GLY A 143 6.74 -6.15 -21.35
CA GLY A 143 5.37 -5.64 -21.41
C GLY A 143 4.38 -6.46 -20.59
N VAL A 144 3.68 -5.83 -19.65
CA VAL A 144 2.57 -6.45 -18.92
C VAL A 144 1.26 -6.23 -19.69
N GLY A 145 0.56 -7.33 -19.98
CA GLY A 145 -0.75 -7.33 -20.67
C GLY A 145 -1.93 -7.43 -19.71
N LEU A 146 -1.74 -8.08 -18.56
CA LEU A 146 -2.70 -8.16 -17.45
C LEU A 146 -1.98 -7.95 -16.12
N LEU A 147 -2.52 -7.06 -15.28
CA LEU A 147 -2.10 -6.88 -13.90
C LEU A 147 -3.20 -7.39 -12.98
N VAL A 148 -2.92 -8.45 -12.24
CA VAL A 148 -3.77 -8.97 -11.17
C VAL A 148 -3.29 -8.39 -9.84
N LEU A 149 -4.21 -7.97 -8.98
CA LEU A 149 -3.91 -7.39 -7.67
C LEU A 149 -4.63 -8.21 -6.59
N ASP A 150 -3.87 -8.78 -5.67
CA ASP A 150 -4.41 -9.57 -4.56
C ASP A 150 -4.99 -8.68 -3.44
N ASP A 151 -5.75 -9.30 -2.52
CA ASP A 151 -6.42 -8.62 -1.42
C ASP A 151 -5.42 -7.75 -0.62
N GLY A 152 -5.78 -6.47 -0.43
CA GLY A 152 -4.98 -5.50 0.34
C GLY A 152 -3.96 -4.65 -0.44
N PHE A 153 -3.84 -4.77 -1.77
CA PHE A 153 -2.91 -3.99 -2.62
C PHE A 153 -2.70 -2.52 -2.22
N TRP A 154 -3.80 -1.77 -2.00
CA TRP A 154 -3.78 -0.34 -1.68
C TRP A 154 -2.95 0.03 -0.44
N ALA A 155 -2.67 -0.94 0.44
CA ALA A 155 -1.82 -0.81 1.61
C ALA A 155 -0.43 -0.27 1.28
N ALA A 156 0.21 -0.81 0.24
CA ALA A 156 1.57 -0.43 -0.20
C ALA A 156 1.59 0.91 -0.96
N GLY A 157 0.44 1.31 -1.52
CA GLY A 157 0.29 2.60 -2.18
C GLY A 157 0.29 3.80 -1.22
N LEU A 158 0.11 3.60 0.08
CA LEU A 158 0.09 4.70 1.06
C LEU A 158 1.44 4.85 1.75
N ARG A 159 2.12 5.98 1.51
CA ARG A 159 3.44 6.31 2.06
C ARG A 159 3.32 7.23 3.28
N GLY A 160 4.26 7.11 4.21
CA GLY A 160 4.40 7.98 5.39
C GLY A 160 3.41 7.77 6.53
N LEU A 161 2.53 6.77 6.45
CA LEU A 161 1.61 6.41 7.54
C LEU A 161 2.34 5.88 8.80
N ASP A 162 3.55 5.36 8.62
CA ASP A 162 4.41 4.75 9.63
C ASP A 162 5.54 5.70 10.10
N GLY A 163 5.40 7.00 9.85
CA GLY A 163 6.36 8.03 10.31
C GLY A 163 7.70 8.06 9.56
N LYS A 164 8.00 7.11 8.65
CA LYS A 164 9.31 7.06 7.97
C LYS A 164 9.57 8.22 7.00
N MET A 165 8.53 8.91 6.53
CA MET A 165 8.62 9.97 5.53
C MET A 165 8.54 11.36 6.18
N VAL A 166 9.60 11.72 6.91
CA VAL A 166 9.73 13.01 7.58
C VAL A 166 10.79 13.88 6.89
N ILE A 167 10.56 15.20 6.95
CA ILE A 167 11.54 16.26 6.66
C ILE A 167 11.60 17.18 7.88
N MET A 168 12.79 17.46 8.42
CA MET A 168 12.95 18.46 9.47
C MET A 168 12.78 19.87 8.89
N LEU A 169 12.04 20.76 9.56
CA LEU A 169 11.67 22.05 8.95
C LEU A 169 12.89 22.90 8.58
N ASP A 170 13.98 22.88 9.34
CA ASP A 170 15.19 23.64 9.01
C ASP A 170 15.80 23.27 7.64
N GLY A 171 15.62 22.04 7.17
CA GLY A 171 16.02 21.61 5.82
C GLY A 171 15.17 22.23 4.69
N LEU A 172 14.02 22.82 5.03
CA LEU A 172 13.09 23.55 4.16
C LEU A 172 13.20 25.08 4.32
N ARG A 173 14.08 25.59 5.19
CA ARG A 173 14.41 27.01 5.27
C ARG A 173 14.91 27.51 3.90
N PRO A 174 14.75 28.79 3.53
CA PRO A 174 15.23 29.34 2.26
C PRO A 174 16.66 29.89 2.39
N THR A 175 17.63 29.04 2.72
CA THR A 175 19.06 29.44 2.76
C THR A 175 19.79 28.95 1.51
N LEU A 176 20.88 29.62 1.11
CA LEU A 176 21.66 29.20 -0.06
C LEU A 176 22.06 27.72 0.02
N ALA A 177 22.59 27.27 1.16
CA ALA A 177 22.98 25.88 1.42
C ALA A 177 21.83 24.85 1.30
N THR A 178 20.56 25.27 1.41
CA THR A 178 19.40 24.37 1.36
C THR A 178 18.64 24.44 0.04
N VAL A 179 18.77 25.53 -0.74
CA VAL A 179 18.06 25.74 -2.03
C VAL A 179 18.93 25.64 -3.28
N GLN A 180 20.26 25.52 -3.15
CA GLN A 180 21.21 25.50 -4.27
C GLN A 180 20.83 24.49 -5.37
N CYS A 181 20.60 24.99 -6.57
CA CYS A 181 20.30 24.20 -7.76
C CYS A 181 21.53 24.08 -8.68
N TYR A 182 21.59 22.98 -9.44
CA TYR A 182 22.73 22.62 -10.27
C TYR A 182 22.32 22.22 -11.69
N THR A 183 23.26 22.43 -12.61
CA THR A 183 23.26 21.90 -13.97
C THR A 183 23.60 20.40 -13.97
N ALA A 184 23.36 19.71 -15.09
CA ALA A 184 23.75 18.31 -15.28
C ALA A 184 25.28 18.06 -15.14
N ALA A 185 26.09 19.11 -15.26
CA ALA A 185 27.54 19.09 -15.06
C ALA A 185 27.96 19.42 -13.60
N ASN A 186 27.03 19.37 -12.64
CA ASN A 186 27.20 19.74 -11.22
C ASN A 186 27.64 21.20 -10.96
N ARG A 187 27.75 22.06 -11.98
CA ARG A 187 27.93 23.50 -11.83
C ARG A 187 26.65 24.12 -11.30
N GLU A 188 26.77 25.10 -10.41
CA GLU A 188 25.65 25.84 -9.82
C GLU A 188 24.80 26.54 -10.89
N HIS A 189 23.53 26.80 -10.57
CA HIS A 189 22.59 27.48 -11.47
C HIS A 189 21.83 28.56 -10.70
N THR A 190 22.28 29.81 -10.86
CA THR A 190 21.83 30.97 -10.09
C THR A 190 20.31 31.17 -10.17
N ASP A 191 19.75 31.21 -11.39
CA ASP A 191 18.34 31.55 -11.62
C ASP A 191 17.39 30.53 -10.98
N ASN A 192 17.57 29.24 -11.27
CA ASN A 192 16.84 28.14 -10.63
C ASN A 192 16.99 28.15 -9.09
N THR A 193 18.13 28.61 -8.56
CA THR A 193 18.37 28.75 -7.11
C THR A 193 17.60 29.93 -6.53
N ALA A 194 17.54 31.05 -7.23
CA ALA A 194 16.78 32.24 -6.84
C ALA A 194 15.26 31.99 -6.89
N ASP A 195 14.77 31.34 -7.95
CA ASP A 195 13.36 30.93 -8.08
C ASP A 195 12.96 30.00 -6.92
N LEU A 196 13.78 28.98 -6.63
CA LEU A 196 13.50 28.06 -5.53
C LEU A 196 13.60 28.73 -4.17
N ALA A 197 14.53 29.67 -3.98
CA ALA A 197 14.62 30.49 -2.77
C ALA A 197 13.35 31.35 -2.58
N ALA A 198 12.83 31.96 -3.65
CA ALA A 198 11.61 32.77 -3.61
C ALA A 198 10.37 31.92 -3.26
N TYR A 199 10.19 30.77 -3.92
CA TYR A 199 9.09 29.85 -3.60
C TYR A 199 9.23 29.28 -2.18
N ARG A 200 10.42 28.83 -1.77
CA ARG A 200 10.67 28.40 -0.38
C ARG A 200 10.46 29.53 0.62
N GLY A 201 10.75 30.78 0.28
CA GLY A 201 10.47 31.93 1.16
C GLY A 201 8.99 32.07 1.48
N LYS A 202 8.14 32.03 0.45
CA LYS A 202 6.67 32.05 0.59
C LYS A 202 6.14 30.85 1.39
N LEU A 203 6.70 29.65 1.21
CA LEU A 203 6.34 28.47 2.01
C LEU A 203 6.88 28.54 3.44
N TRP A 204 8.09 29.07 3.65
CA TRP A 204 8.73 29.16 4.96
C TRP A 204 7.97 30.09 5.91
N HIS A 205 7.43 31.20 5.40
CA HIS A 205 6.58 32.09 6.19
C HIS A 205 5.32 31.35 6.72
N VAL A 206 4.80 30.37 5.99
CA VAL A 206 3.72 29.48 6.48
C VAL A 206 4.27 28.45 7.47
N LEU A 207 5.31 27.70 7.10
CA LEU A 207 5.86 26.62 7.93
C LEU A 207 6.38 27.11 9.27
N ALA A 208 7.05 28.27 9.32
CA ALA A 208 7.56 28.87 10.56
C ALA A 208 6.44 29.10 11.58
N ASN A 209 5.27 29.56 11.13
CA ASN A 209 4.13 29.93 11.99
C ASN A 209 3.05 28.84 12.12
N ALA A 210 3.13 27.74 11.36
CA ALA A 210 2.12 26.68 11.38
C ALA A 210 2.05 25.92 12.72
N SER A 211 0.84 25.75 13.25
CA SER A 211 0.57 24.84 14.38
C SER A 211 0.76 23.37 13.98
N ASP A 212 0.84 22.48 14.98
CA ASP A 212 0.83 21.03 14.74
C ASP A 212 -0.51 20.60 14.11
N GLY A 213 -0.44 19.93 12.96
CA GLY A 213 -1.59 19.61 12.11
C GLY A 213 -1.29 19.72 10.61
N PRO A 214 -2.29 19.53 9.74
CA PRO A 214 -2.16 19.80 8.30
C PRO A 214 -1.81 21.27 8.03
N ILE A 215 -0.96 21.53 7.02
CA ILE A 215 -0.76 22.90 6.53
C ILE A 215 -2.09 23.41 5.95
N SER A 216 -2.55 24.61 6.35
CA SER A 216 -3.80 25.15 5.83
C SER A 216 -3.64 25.81 4.45
N VAL A 217 -4.63 25.61 3.57
CA VAL A 217 -4.66 26.27 2.25
C VAL A 217 -4.85 27.78 2.37
N ALA A 218 -5.59 28.27 3.38
CA ALA A 218 -5.73 29.70 3.63
C ALA A 218 -4.35 30.37 3.89
N ALA A 219 -3.48 29.70 4.65
CA ALA A 219 -2.14 30.20 4.95
C ALA A 219 -1.19 30.13 3.74
N LEU A 220 -1.35 29.14 2.85
CA LEU A 220 -0.63 29.10 1.57
C LEU A 220 -1.08 30.22 0.62
N ARG A 221 -2.39 30.50 0.57
CA ARG A 221 -2.94 31.61 -0.23
C ARG A 221 -2.50 32.97 0.31
N SER A 222 -2.35 33.15 1.63
CA SER A 222 -1.86 34.41 2.23
C SER A 222 -0.38 34.72 1.98
N THR A 223 0.39 33.78 1.43
CA THR A 223 1.75 34.05 0.89
C THR A 223 1.80 34.02 -0.63
N GLU A 224 0.64 34.08 -1.29
CA GLU A 224 0.42 34.07 -2.73
C GLU A 224 1.02 32.83 -3.44
N LEU A 225 1.04 31.67 -2.77
CA LEU A 225 1.42 30.41 -3.43
C LEU A 225 0.29 29.91 -4.33
N THR A 226 0.62 29.66 -5.60
CA THR A 226 -0.31 29.07 -6.59
C THR A 226 0.02 27.60 -6.86
N PRO A 227 -0.95 26.78 -7.35
CA PRO A 227 -0.67 25.40 -7.76
C PRO A 227 0.46 25.29 -8.79
N GLU A 228 0.60 26.28 -9.67
CA GLU A 228 1.67 26.34 -10.68
C GLU A 228 3.04 26.62 -10.07
N MET A 229 3.15 27.61 -9.19
CA MET A 229 4.41 27.88 -8.45
C MET A 229 4.85 26.64 -7.66
N CYS A 230 3.90 25.93 -7.02
CA CYS A 230 4.20 24.66 -6.35
C CYS A 230 4.63 23.55 -7.33
N ARG A 231 4.05 23.45 -8.53
CA ARG A 231 4.52 22.52 -9.58
C ARG A 231 5.94 22.86 -10.07
N THR A 232 6.24 24.14 -10.29
CA THR A 232 7.56 24.61 -10.70
C THR A 232 8.60 24.36 -9.60
N ALA A 233 8.30 24.70 -8.35
CA ALA A 233 9.14 24.40 -7.20
C ALA A 233 9.38 22.88 -7.04
N ALA A 234 8.38 22.03 -7.30
CA ALA A 234 8.58 20.59 -7.35
C ALA A 234 9.55 20.14 -8.45
N GLY A 235 9.64 20.87 -9.58
CA GLY A 235 10.68 20.69 -10.59
C GLY A 235 12.06 21.12 -10.10
N LEU A 236 12.15 22.33 -9.54
CA LEU A 236 13.38 22.94 -9.03
C LEU A 236 14.01 22.16 -7.88
N GLU A 237 13.24 21.56 -6.97
CA GLU A 237 13.81 20.68 -5.93
C GLU A 237 14.62 19.52 -6.55
N HIS A 238 14.21 18.95 -7.69
CA HIS A 238 15.03 17.92 -8.37
C HIS A 238 16.31 18.52 -8.99
N ARG A 239 16.39 19.82 -9.25
CA ARG A 239 17.62 20.50 -9.69
C ARG A 239 18.64 20.65 -8.57
N ARG A 240 18.26 20.46 -7.30
CA ARG A 240 19.21 20.34 -6.18
C ARG A 240 19.98 19.01 -6.21
N LEU A 241 19.57 18.02 -7.01
CA LEU A 241 20.29 16.76 -7.16
C LEU A 241 21.56 16.94 -7.97
N ARG A 242 22.69 16.67 -7.31
CA ARG A 242 24.01 16.54 -7.93
C ARG A 242 24.26 15.06 -8.27
N ASN A 243 25.05 14.82 -9.30
CA ASN A 243 25.51 13.49 -9.68
C ASN A 243 26.90 13.23 -9.09
N PRO A 244 27.07 12.42 -8.03
CA PRO A 244 28.39 12.05 -7.50
C PRO A 244 29.24 11.19 -8.45
N SER A 245 28.75 10.85 -9.65
CA SER A 245 29.45 10.02 -10.63
C SER A 245 29.92 8.69 -10.06
N LEU A 246 29.04 8.05 -9.27
CA LEU A 246 29.23 6.68 -8.80
C LEU A 246 29.25 5.70 -9.99
N LEU A 247 30.01 4.63 -9.82
CA LEU A 247 30.23 3.57 -10.80
C LEU A 247 30.21 2.20 -10.11
N PRO A 248 29.66 1.15 -10.75
CA PRO A 248 29.79 -0.22 -10.27
C PRO A 248 31.26 -0.63 -10.12
N GLY A 249 31.59 -1.30 -9.01
CA GLY A 249 32.97 -1.72 -8.71
C GLY A 249 33.88 -0.64 -8.13
N MET A 250 33.36 0.57 -7.87
CA MET A 250 34.10 1.62 -7.18
C MET A 250 34.41 1.26 -5.71
N ASP A 251 35.68 1.44 -5.32
CA ASP A 251 36.18 1.31 -3.95
C ASP A 251 35.29 2.05 -2.91
N PRO A 252 35.00 1.46 -1.73
CA PRO A 252 34.18 2.10 -0.70
C PRO A 252 34.68 3.47 -0.23
N THR A 253 36.00 3.68 -0.14
CA THR A 253 36.61 4.94 0.31
C THR A 253 36.42 6.04 -0.73
N GLU A 254 36.65 5.74 -2.01
CA GLU A 254 36.37 6.68 -3.11
C GLU A 254 34.85 6.94 -3.27
N ARG A 255 34.02 5.92 -3.04
CA ARG A 255 32.56 6.03 -3.07
C ARG A 255 32.04 6.99 -1.99
N ALA A 256 32.47 6.78 -0.73
CA ALA A 256 32.18 7.68 0.38
C ALA A 256 32.69 9.12 0.12
N ARG A 257 33.92 9.26 -0.41
CA ARG A 257 34.52 10.55 -0.79
C ARG A 257 33.73 11.29 -1.88
N ARG A 258 33.07 10.58 -2.80
CA ARG A 258 32.17 11.19 -3.81
C ARG A 258 30.81 11.55 -3.23
N ILE A 259 30.26 10.76 -2.31
CA ILE A 259 29.00 11.02 -1.60
C ILE A 259 29.14 12.27 -0.72
N ALA A 260 30.22 12.39 0.05
CA ALA A 260 30.53 13.55 0.89
C ALA A 260 30.77 14.86 0.12
N LYS A 261 30.92 14.80 -1.22
CA LYS A 261 30.99 16.00 -2.09
C LYS A 261 29.62 16.49 -2.56
N VAL A 262 28.56 15.70 -2.42
CA VAL A 262 27.20 16.02 -2.92
C VAL A 262 26.12 16.05 -1.84
N MET A 263 26.32 15.34 -0.73
CA MET A 263 25.50 15.43 0.47
C MET A 263 25.92 16.66 1.30
N PRO A 264 25.02 17.24 2.11
CA PRO A 264 25.39 18.20 3.15
C PRO A 264 26.25 17.52 4.23
N ARG A 265 26.92 18.31 5.06
CA ARG A 265 27.76 17.78 6.14
C ARG A 265 26.89 17.15 7.25
N PRO A 266 27.43 16.19 8.03
CA PRO A 266 26.75 15.68 9.21
C PRO A 266 26.31 16.81 10.15
N GLY A 267 25.02 16.84 10.50
CA GLY A 267 24.42 17.89 11.33
C GLY A 267 23.86 19.10 10.56
N GLU A 268 24.16 19.28 9.27
CA GLU A 268 23.54 20.35 8.47
C GLU A 268 22.07 20.02 8.11
N PRO A 269 21.15 21.00 8.10
CA PRO A 269 19.74 20.74 7.81
C PRO A 269 19.49 20.24 6.38
N TRP A 270 18.95 19.02 6.24
CA TRP A 270 18.71 18.39 4.94
C TRP A 270 17.23 18.06 4.69
N ALA A 271 16.69 18.59 3.58
CA ALA A 271 15.47 18.08 2.96
C ALA A 271 15.84 17.29 1.68
N PRO A 272 15.68 15.96 1.66
CA PRO A 272 15.99 15.14 0.48
C PRO A 272 15.18 15.59 -0.75
N PRO A 273 15.83 15.92 -1.88
CA PRO A 273 15.21 16.50 -3.07
C PRO A 273 13.90 15.85 -3.55
N ARG A 274 13.83 14.52 -3.71
CA ARG A 274 12.57 13.86 -4.13
C ARG A 274 11.47 13.95 -3.07
N ARG A 275 11.80 14.04 -1.78
CA ARG A 275 10.80 14.21 -0.70
C ARG A 275 10.27 15.65 -0.67
N ALA A 276 11.15 16.64 -0.80
CA ALA A 276 10.73 18.04 -0.94
C ALA A 276 9.88 18.25 -2.22
N ALA A 277 10.26 17.62 -3.34
CA ALA A 277 9.45 17.61 -4.54
C ALA A 277 8.12 16.81 -4.42
N ALA A 278 7.98 15.92 -3.44
CA ALA A 278 6.71 15.26 -3.13
C ALA A 278 5.81 16.17 -2.27
N MET A 279 6.39 16.86 -1.28
CA MET A 279 5.72 17.93 -0.52
C MET A 279 5.11 18.97 -1.46
N TRP A 280 5.90 19.57 -2.37
CA TRP A 280 5.40 20.59 -3.29
C TRP A 280 4.24 20.12 -4.18
N ARG A 281 4.21 18.84 -4.58
CA ARG A 281 3.07 18.27 -5.32
C ARG A 281 1.80 18.18 -4.46
N LEU A 282 1.93 17.88 -3.16
CA LEU A 282 0.81 17.88 -2.22
C LEU A 282 0.30 19.30 -1.94
N LEU A 283 1.19 20.29 -1.89
CA LEU A 283 0.80 21.71 -1.80
C LEU A 283 0.03 22.15 -3.04
N ALA A 284 0.48 21.76 -4.24
CA ALA A 284 -0.21 22.05 -5.50
C ALA A 284 -1.61 21.41 -5.57
N ASP A 285 -1.72 20.12 -5.23
CA ASP A 285 -2.97 19.34 -5.22
C ASP A 285 -4.01 19.96 -4.27
N ALA A 286 -3.57 20.37 -3.07
CA ALA A 286 -4.38 21.04 -2.06
C ALA A 286 -4.85 22.44 -2.50
N LEU A 287 -3.97 23.26 -3.10
CA LEU A 287 -4.29 24.59 -3.62
C LEU A 287 -5.22 24.55 -4.85
N GLU A 288 -5.23 23.45 -5.61
CA GLU A 288 -6.07 23.25 -6.80
C GLU A 288 -7.47 22.74 -6.43
N HIS A 289 -7.59 21.90 -5.39
CA HIS A 289 -8.85 21.35 -4.90
C HIS A 289 -9.42 22.06 -3.66
N ASP A 290 -8.83 23.19 -3.26
CA ASP A 290 -9.18 24.06 -2.13
C ASP A 290 -9.46 23.32 -0.81
N HIS A 291 -8.51 22.49 -0.37
CA HIS A 291 -8.58 21.79 0.92
C HIS A 291 -7.24 21.81 1.65
N ASP A 292 -7.24 21.86 2.98
CA ASP A 292 -6.01 21.79 3.78
C ASP A 292 -5.16 20.55 3.41
N VAL A 293 -3.84 20.69 3.55
CA VAL A 293 -2.85 19.73 3.06
C VAL A 293 -2.75 18.53 4.00
N ALA A 294 -3.78 17.68 4.03
CA ALA A 294 -3.83 16.47 4.87
C ALA A 294 -2.67 15.48 4.61
N GLY A 295 -1.96 15.65 3.48
CA GLY A 295 -0.73 14.93 3.15
C GLY A 295 0.57 15.56 3.66
N ALA A 296 0.55 16.74 4.27
CA ALA A 296 1.72 17.42 4.82
C ALA A 296 1.38 17.91 6.24
N VAL A 297 1.71 17.09 7.23
CA VAL A 297 1.34 17.30 8.63
C VAL A 297 2.55 17.79 9.42
N VAL A 298 2.48 19.04 9.89
CA VAL A 298 3.43 19.64 10.83
C VAL A 298 3.28 18.95 12.19
N PHE A 299 4.40 18.63 12.83
CA PHE A 299 4.43 18.08 14.17
C PHE A 299 5.78 18.33 14.86
N ASN A 300 5.79 18.22 16.18
CA ASN A 300 7.02 18.19 16.98
C ASN A 300 7.63 16.77 16.99
N ALA A 301 8.84 16.62 16.46
CA ALA A 301 9.59 15.36 16.43
C ALA A 301 10.63 15.31 17.55
N MET A 302 10.71 14.19 18.28
CA MET A 302 11.79 13.94 19.24
C MET A 302 13.05 13.50 18.50
N THR A 303 14.19 14.09 18.86
CA THR A 303 15.53 13.69 18.44
C THR A 303 16.45 13.55 19.65
N GLU A 304 17.63 12.96 19.47
CA GLU A 304 18.66 12.86 20.53
C GLU A 304 19.07 14.23 21.08
N ASN A 305 19.01 15.28 20.25
CA ASN A 305 19.31 16.67 20.61
C ASN A 305 18.06 17.48 21.05
N GLY A 306 16.97 16.79 21.39
CA GLY A 306 15.71 17.40 21.84
C GLY A 306 14.64 17.51 20.75
N THR A 307 13.65 18.38 20.97
CA THR A 307 12.46 18.50 20.11
C THR A 307 12.69 19.43 18.92
N VAL A 308 12.47 18.93 17.70
CA VAL A 308 12.62 19.67 16.44
C VAL A 308 11.29 19.67 15.68
N ARG A 309 10.86 20.81 15.14
CA ARG A 309 9.66 20.85 14.30
C ARG A 309 9.92 20.21 12.94
N ALA A 310 8.98 19.36 12.52
CA ALA A 310 9.13 18.51 11.35
C ALA A 310 7.82 18.39 10.55
N LEU A 311 7.94 17.91 9.32
CA LEU A 311 6.84 17.70 8.39
C LEU A 311 6.73 16.21 8.02
N CYS A 312 5.63 15.58 8.44
CA CYS A 312 5.27 14.22 8.07
C CYS A 312 4.54 14.23 6.71
N LEU A 313 5.16 13.66 5.68
CA LEU A 313 4.59 13.56 4.34
C LEU A 313 3.83 12.25 4.15
N ARG A 314 2.53 12.36 3.87
CA ARG A 314 1.60 11.25 3.67
C ARG A 314 0.96 11.37 2.29
N TRP A 315 1.17 10.41 1.41
CA TRP A 315 0.60 10.46 0.06
C TRP A 315 0.24 9.08 -0.48
N ARG A 316 -0.61 9.07 -1.52
CA ARG A 316 -0.79 7.89 -2.36
C ARG A 316 0.27 7.91 -3.46
N ALA A 317 1.12 6.89 -3.51
CA ALA A 317 1.91 6.60 -4.68
C ALA A 317 1.00 6.01 -5.78
N ASP A 318 1.16 6.46 -7.02
CA ASP A 318 0.48 5.88 -8.16
C ASP A 318 1.27 4.71 -8.76
N LEU A 319 0.54 3.75 -9.34
CA LEU A 319 1.13 2.68 -10.13
C LEU A 319 1.95 3.25 -11.29
N ARG A 320 3.15 2.72 -11.50
CA ARG A 320 4.01 3.19 -12.59
C ARG A 320 3.56 2.62 -13.94
N VAL A 321 3.55 3.49 -14.94
CA VAL A 321 3.37 3.11 -16.35
C VAL A 321 4.39 2.01 -16.70
N GLY A 322 3.92 0.93 -17.33
CA GLY A 322 4.68 -0.30 -17.57
C GLY A 322 4.11 -1.53 -16.85
N TRP A 323 3.50 -1.36 -15.66
CA TRP A 323 2.80 -2.47 -14.97
C TRP A 323 1.37 -2.71 -15.48
N GLY A 324 0.76 -1.71 -16.12
CA GLY A 324 -0.52 -1.83 -16.83
C GLY A 324 -0.33 -1.51 -18.32
N GLY A 325 -1.11 -2.16 -19.18
CA GLY A 325 -0.92 -2.14 -20.63
C GLY A 325 -0.98 -0.75 -21.28
N HIS A 326 -0.20 -0.55 -22.34
CA HIS A 326 -0.16 0.68 -23.12
C HIS A 326 -1.47 0.92 -23.90
N GLY A 327 -2.42 1.65 -23.30
CA GLY A 327 -3.37 2.45 -24.07
C GLY A 327 -2.70 3.73 -24.56
N ARG A 328 -2.72 4.01 -25.87
CA ARG A 328 -2.32 5.33 -26.40
C ARG A 328 -3.43 6.34 -26.07
N GLY A 329 -3.23 7.16 -25.05
CA GLY A 329 -4.14 8.26 -24.71
C GLY A 329 -3.56 9.18 -23.64
N ARG A 330 -3.58 10.49 -23.88
CA ARG A 330 -3.33 11.48 -22.82
C ARG A 330 -4.53 11.47 -21.88
N GLY A 331 -4.32 11.19 -20.58
CA GLY A 331 -5.37 11.31 -19.56
C GLY A 331 -6.46 10.22 -19.59
N GLY A 332 -6.10 8.94 -19.48
CA GLY A 332 -7.04 7.83 -19.32
C GLY A 332 -6.93 7.14 -17.96
N ARG A 333 -8.03 7.01 -17.22
CA ARG A 333 -8.11 6.09 -16.06
C ARG A 333 -8.14 4.65 -16.58
N ALA A 334 -7.37 3.75 -15.97
CA ALA A 334 -7.45 2.33 -16.30
C ALA A 334 -8.86 1.79 -15.96
N GLY A 335 -9.51 1.14 -16.94
CA GLY A 335 -10.87 0.62 -16.79
C GLY A 335 -10.92 -0.60 -15.87
N LEU A 336 -11.62 -0.48 -14.74
CA LEU A 336 -11.99 -1.61 -13.89
C LEU A 336 -13.26 -2.25 -14.45
N HIS A 337 -13.14 -3.43 -15.06
CA HIS A 337 -14.30 -4.22 -15.47
C HIS A 337 -14.72 -5.17 -14.34
N GLU A 338 -15.82 -4.84 -13.66
CA GLU A 338 -16.38 -5.60 -12.54
C GLU A 338 -17.52 -6.51 -13.05
N LEU A 339 -17.21 -7.81 -13.22
CA LEU A 339 -18.17 -8.81 -13.70
C LEU A 339 -19.34 -8.95 -12.72
N SER A 340 -20.56 -8.70 -13.21
CA SER A 340 -21.76 -8.59 -12.38
C SER A 340 -23.00 -9.18 -13.07
N HIS A 341 -23.80 -9.94 -12.30
CA HIS A 341 -24.97 -10.69 -12.77
C HIS A 341 -26.12 -10.67 -11.74
N PRO A 342 -27.40 -10.88 -12.17
CA PRO A 342 -28.59 -10.48 -11.41
C PRO A 342 -29.06 -11.49 -10.34
N ALA A 343 -30.11 -11.11 -9.59
CA ALA A 343 -30.64 -11.87 -8.45
C ALA A 343 -32.18 -12.09 -8.52
N PRO A 344 -32.69 -13.27 -8.11
CA PRO A 344 -34.12 -13.53 -7.90
C PRO A 344 -34.58 -13.26 -6.43
N ARG A 345 -35.83 -13.62 -6.11
CA ARG A 345 -36.70 -12.97 -5.10
C ARG A 345 -36.75 -13.64 -3.70
N GLN A 346 -37.58 -13.04 -2.82
CA GLN A 346 -37.70 -13.28 -1.38
C GLN A 346 -38.53 -14.51 -0.99
N ASN A 347 -38.34 -14.98 0.25
CA ASN A 347 -39.33 -15.42 1.27
C ASN A 347 -38.57 -16.13 2.43
N SER A 348 -39.01 -16.20 3.70
CA SER A 348 -39.85 -15.34 4.55
C SER A 348 -39.89 -15.97 5.97
N PHE A 349 -39.69 -15.19 7.04
CA PHE A 349 -40.12 -15.44 8.44
C PHE A 349 -39.50 -16.62 9.27
N ASP A 350 -39.35 -16.33 10.57
CA ASP A 350 -39.79 -17.04 11.80
C ASP A 350 -39.78 -18.61 11.79
N GLU A 351 -38.92 -19.37 12.48
CA GLU A 351 -37.78 -19.05 13.38
C GLU A 351 -38.15 -18.76 14.88
N PRO A 352 -37.87 -19.63 15.91
CA PRO A 352 -37.52 -19.21 17.33
C PRO A 352 -36.79 -20.34 18.24
N THR A 353 -36.21 -20.40 19.52
CA THR A 353 -35.74 -19.72 20.89
C THR A 353 -34.47 -21.08 23.31
N ARG A 354 -34.31 -20.81 24.67
CA ARG A 354 -34.66 -19.90 25.83
C ARG A 354 -33.62 -20.07 27.00
N LYS A 355 -32.51 -19.30 26.94
CA LYS A 355 -31.70 -18.81 28.12
C LYS A 355 -30.81 -19.88 28.79
N ALA A 356 -29.92 -19.67 29.78
CA ALA A 356 -29.07 -18.55 30.33
C ALA A 356 -27.84 -19.26 31.02
N GLN A 357 -26.91 -18.73 31.84
CA GLN A 357 -26.55 -17.44 32.49
C GLN A 357 -25.04 -17.16 32.18
N ARG A 358 -24.38 -16.01 32.42
CA ARG A 358 -24.59 -14.74 33.18
C ARG A 358 -24.02 -14.70 34.62
N ARG A 359 -22.86 -14.03 34.80
CA ARG A 359 -22.48 -13.23 35.99
C ARG A 359 -22.00 -11.84 35.53
N ASP A 360 -22.11 -10.85 36.41
CA ASP A 360 -22.05 -9.38 36.16
C ASP A 360 -20.61 -8.82 35.95
N GLN A 361 -20.32 -7.63 35.40
CA GLN A 361 -20.89 -6.26 35.47
C GLN A 361 -20.59 -5.60 36.85
N THR A 362 -20.20 -4.32 36.94
CA THR A 362 -21.02 -3.10 36.70
C THR A 362 -20.39 -2.10 35.67
N PRO A 363 -20.87 -0.85 35.41
CA PRO A 363 -21.16 -0.48 34.02
C PRO A 363 -20.54 0.81 33.46
N GLN A 364 -20.30 0.82 32.14
CA GLN A 364 -20.47 2.00 31.29
C GLN A 364 -21.29 1.61 30.04
N ARG A 365 -22.17 2.51 29.55
CA ARG A 365 -23.03 2.25 28.38
C ARG A 365 -22.22 2.23 27.06
N GLY A 366 -21.60 1.10 26.75
CA GLY A 366 -20.90 0.84 25.49
C GLY A 366 -20.84 -0.66 25.18
N ARG A 367 -20.93 -1.02 23.89
CA ARG A 367 -20.90 -2.43 23.43
C ARG A 367 -19.60 -3.12 23.86
N ARG A 368 -19.67 -4.39 24.26
CA ARG A 368 -18.47 -5.19 24.53
C ARG A 368 -17.77 -5.53 23.21
N HIS A 369 -16.46 -5.31 23.20
CA HIS A 369 -15.52 -5.86 22.22
C HIS A 369 -14.62 -6.85 22.96
N LEU A 370 -14.04 -7.81 22.25
CA LEU A 370 -13.24 -8.88 22.83
C LEU A 370 -11.76 -8.75 22.43
N PRO A 371 -10.82 -9.12 23.32
CA PRO A 371 -9.40 -9.28 22.98
C PRO A 371 -9.16 -10.24 21.80
N ALA A 372 -8.09 -10.00 21.04
CA ALA A 372 -7.80 -10.68 19.78
C ALA A 372 -7.25 -12.12 19.93
N ASP A 373 -6.88 -12.52 21.14
CA ASP A 373 -6.53 -13.87 21.56
C ASP A 373 -7.76 -14.77 21.76
N ILE A 374 -8.96 -14.20 21.93
CA ILE A 374 -10.20 -14.96 22.06
C ILE A 374 -10.66 -15.45 20.68
N GLN A 375 -10.66 -16.76 20.49
CA GLN A 375 -11.15 -17.39 19.26
C GLN A 375 -12.67 -17.13 19.07
N ASP A 376 -13.10 -16.98 17.82
CA ASP A 376 -14.49 -16.65 17.45
C ASP A 376 -15.56 -17.54 18.16
N ARG A 377 -15.28 -18.85 18.28
CA ARG A 377 -16.15 -19.83 18.96
C ARG A 377 -16.34 -19.54 20.46
N ASP A 378 -15.35 -18.91 21.09
CA ASP A 378 -15.35 -18.54 22.51
C ASP A 378 -15.91 -17.13 22.72
N GLY A 379 -15.70 -16.25 21.73
CA GLY A 379 -16.30 -14.91 21.68
C GLY A 379 -17.79 -14.89 21.32
N ALA A 380 -18.32 -15.99 20.78
CA ALA A 380 -19.72 -16.11 20.37
C ALA A 380 -20.72 -15.92 21.52
N GLU A 381 -20.55 -16.56 22.68
CA GLU A 381 -21.58 -16.52 23.73
C GLU A 381 -21.87 -15.10 24.26
N PRO A 382 -20.85 -14.25 24.57
CA PRO A 382 -21.08 -12.83 24.88
C PRO A 382 -21.83 -12.08 23.78
N LEU A 383 -21.54 -12.36 22.51
CA LEU A 383 -22.20 -11.72 21.36
C LEU A 383 -23.67 -12.14 21.26
N LEU A 384 -24.00 -13.42 21.39
CA LEU A 384 -25.37 -13.91 21.36
C LEU A 384 -26.21 -13.37 22.53
N ARG A 385 -25.64 -13.28 23.74
CA ARG A 385 -26.29 -12.61 24.88
C ARG A 385 -26.57 -11.13 24.62
N GLN A 386 -25.73 -10.44 23.83
CA GLN A 386 -25.98 -9.05 23.43
C GLN A 386 -27.05 -8.97 22.32
N ALA A 387 -26.97 -9.86 21.32
CA ALA A 387 -27.93 -9.95 20.24
C ALA A 387 -29.36 -10.16 20.77
N ARG A 388 -29.58 -11.11 21.70
CA ARG A 388 -30.92 -11.41 22.23
C ARG A 388 -31.57 -10.26 23.01
N ARG A 389 -30.78 -9.27 23.44
CA ARG A 389 -31.24 -8.03 24.09
C ARG A 389 -31.53 -6.90 23.11
N GLN A 390 -30.77 -6.80 22.00
CA GLN A 390 -30.92 -5.72 21.00
C GLN A 390 -31.89 -6.08 19.89
N PHE A 391 -32.00 -7.38 19.58
CA PHE A 391 -32.85 -7.94 18.54
C PHE A 391 -33.62 -9.14 19.13
N PRO A 392 -34.68 -8.87 19.93
CA PRO A 392 -35.40 -9.91 20.65
C PRO A 392 -36.29 -10.79 19.76
N PHE A 393 -36.31 -10.51 18.45
CA PHE A 393 -36.96 -11.23 17.36
C PHE A 393 -35.94 -11.98 16.46
N ILE A 394 -34.68 -12.13 16.89
CA ILE A 394 -33.71 -12.99 16.17
C ILE A 394 -33.68 -14.38 16.78
N GLU A 395 -33.64 -15.37 15.89
CA GLU A 395 -34.35 -16.63 16.10
C GLU A 395 -33.69 -17.84 15.40
N ARG A 396 -32.85 -17.63 14.38
CA ARG A 396 -31.91 -18.60 13.78
C ARG A 396 -30.52 -17.99 13.73
N ILE A 397 -29.51 -18.81 13.95
CA ILE A 397 -28.10 -18.44 13.84
C ILE A 397 -27.49 -19.30 12.74
N ILE A 398 -26.89 -18.64 11.75
CA ILE A 398 -26.17 -19.31 10.68
C ILE A 398 -24.67 -19.23 11.00
N GLY A 399 -24.06 -20.39 11.24
CA GLY A 399 -22.62 -20.54 11.45
C GLY A 399 -21.95 -21.27 10.29
N ASP A 400 -20.63 -21.16 10.17
CA ASP A 400 -19.84 -22.08 9.35
C ASP A 400 -19.25 -23.22 10.20
N ALA A 401 -18.52 -24.13 9.55
CA ALA A 401 -17.98 -25.32 10.21
C ALA A 401 -17.02 -25.03 11.39
N GLY A 402 -16.42 -23.83 11.47
CA GLY A 402 -15.57 -23.44 12.60
C GLY A 402 -16.34 -23.27 13.92
N TYR A 403 -17.66 -23.09 13.83
CA TYR A 403 -18.57 -23.03 14.97
C TYR A 403 -19.21 -24.39 15.32
N GLN A 404 -18.77 -25.50 14.70
CA GLN A 404 -19.24 -26.83 15.07
C GLN A 404 -18.60 -27.32 16.38
N GLY A 405 -19.42 -27.85 17.29
CA GLY A 405 -18.95 -28.57 18.48
C GLY A 405 -19.84 -28.38 19.71
N PRO A 406 -19.70 -29.24 20.75
CA PRO A 406 -20.58 -29.23 21.92
C PRO A 406 -20.51 -27.91 22.70
N LYS A 407 -19.34 -27.26 22.76
CA LYS A 407 -19.15 -25.96 23.43
C LYS A 407 -20.02 -24.85 22.82
N MET A 408 -20.14 -24.82 21.49
CA MET A 408 -20.95 -23.83 20.77
C MET A 408 -22.44 -24.18 20.84
N ALA A 409 -22.82 -25.46 20.70
CA ALA A 409 -24.20 -25.89 20.92
C ALA A 409 -24.72 -25.50 22.31
N ALA A 410 -23.92 -25.75 23.35
CA ALA A 410 -24.22 -25.32 24.72
C ALA A 410 -24.23 -23.79 24.89
N ALA A 411 -23.48 -23.02 24.08
CA ALA A 411 -23.53 -21.55 24.09
C ALA A 411 -24.79 -21.00 23.40
N VAL A 412 -25.25 -21.62 22.31
CA VAL A 412 -26.51 -21.27 21.64
C VAL A 412 -27.69 -21.54 22.58
N GLN A 413 -27.79 -22.75 23.13
CA GLN A 413 -28.82 -23.12 24.11
C GLN A 413 -28.88 -22.13 25.28
N ARG A 414 -27.73 -21.83 25.91
CA ARG A 414 -27.61 -20.86 27.02
C ARG A 414 -27.86 -19.39 26.64
N THR A 415 -28.30 -19.07 25.42
CA THR A 415 -28.54 -17.67 24.99
C THR A 415 -29.90 -17.38 24.33
N GLY A 416 -30.59 -18.35 23.74
CA GLY A 416 -31.90 -18.14 23.08
C GLY A 416 -32.33 -19.37 22.26
N PRO A 417 -33.62 -19.55 21.87
CA PRO A 417 -34.00 -21.23 21.07
C PRO A 417 -33.50 -21.30 19.64
N TRP A 418 -32.44 -20.53 19.40
CA TRP A 418 -31.96 -20.21 18.08
C TRP A 418 -31.71 -21.50 17.30
N GLU A 419 -32.38 -21.64 16.17
CA GLU A 419 -32.08 -22.72 15.25
C GLU A 419 -30.65 -22.51 14.73
N MET A 420 -29.69 -23.34 15.14
CA MET A 420 -28.31 -23.19 14.70
C MET A 420 -28.05 -23.98 13.42
N GLN A 421 -28.09 -23.29 12.28
CA GLN A 421 -27.72 -23.88 11.00
C GLN A 421 -26.21 -23.76 10.77
N ILE A 422 -25.47 -24.85 11.02
CA ILE A 422 -24.08 -24.98 10.57
C ILE A 422 -24.05 -25.28 9.07
N ILE A 423 -23.62 -24.33 8.26
CA ILE A 423 -23.45 -24.53 6.82
C ILE A 423 -22.06 -25.14 6.56
N ARG A 424 -22.03 -26.47 6.50
CA ARG A 424 -20.87 -27.24 6.02
C ARG A 424 -20.66 -27.02 4.51
N ARG A 425 -19.41 -27.19 4.06
CA ARG A 425 -19.09 -27.47 2.65
C ARG A 425 -19.13 -28.99 2.46
N CYS A 426 -19.92 -29.46 1.51
CA CYS A 426 -19.94 -30.88 1.11
C CYS A 426 -18.79 -31.18 0.14
N ASP A 427 -18.67 -30.37 -0.91
CA ASP A 427 -17.60 -30.51 -1.90
C ASP A 427 -16.37 -29.69 -1.50
N GLN A 428 -15.27 -30.36 -1.17
CA GLN A 428 -14.00 -29.68 -0.84
C GLN A 428 -13.23 -29.23 -2.09
N HIS A 429 -13.51 -29.81 -3.26
CA HIS A 429 -12.72 -29.65 -4.49
C HIS A 429 -13.32 -28.65 -5.51
N ARG A 430 -14.45 -28.01 -5.21
CA ARG A 430 -15.11 -27.04 -6.10
C ARG A 430 -15.62 -25.83 -5.31
N PHE A 431 -15.51 -24.62 -5.88
CA PHE A 431 -16.13 -23.44 -5.29
C PHE A 431 -17.65 -23.48 -5.52
N VAL A 432 -18.40 -23.75 -4.46
CA VAL A 432 -19.86 -23.62 -4.42
C VAL A 432 -20.22 -22.36 -3.64
N VAL A 433 -21.07 -21.51 -4.21
CA VAL A 433 -21.59 -20.32 -3.52
C VAL A 433 -22.57 -20.76 -2.44
N LEU A 434 -22.18 -20.60 -1.18
CA LEU A 434 -23.05 -20.85 -0.03
C LEU A 434 -23.96 -19.62 0.17
N PRO A 435 -25.27 -19.65 -0.17
CA PRO A 435 -26.04 -18.42 -0.40
C PRO A 435 -26.14 -17.51 0.84
N LYS A 436 -26.28 -18.11 2.03
CA LYS A 436 -26.37 -17.38 3.30
C LYS A 436 -25.02 -16.79 3.76
N ARG A 437 -23.88 -17.43 3.43
CA ARG A 437 -22.52 -16.93 3.75
C ARG A 437 -22.22 -15.62 3.01
N TRP A 438 -22.60 -15.56 1.74
CA TRP A 438 -22.41 -14.39 0.88
C TRP A 438 -23.09 -13.13 1.42
N ILE A 439 -24.18 -13.25 2.19
CA ILE A 439 -24.86 -12.09 2.80
C ILE A 439 -23.93 -11.35 3.77
N VAL A 440 -23.17 -12.08 4.59
CA VAL A 440 -22.23 -11.51 5.58
C VAL A 440 -21.01 -10.92 4.88
N GLU A 441 -20.36 -11.70 3.99
CA GLU A 441 -19.16 -11.28 3.26
C GLU A 441 -19.43 -10.03 2.40
N ARG A 442 -20.56 -10.00 1.67
CA ARG A 442 -21.02 -8.84 0.89
C ARG A 442 -21.33 -7.62 1.76
N THR A 443 -21.83 -7.81 2.98
CA THR A 443 -22.09 -6.70 3.92
C THR A 443 -20.79 -6.12 4.45
N ILE A 444 -19.80 -6.95 4.77
CA ILE A 444 -18.45 -6.51 5.13
C ILE A 444 -17.84 -5.72 3.96
N GLY A 445 -17.91 -6.25 2.72
CA GLY A 445 -17.46 -5.55 1.51
C GLY A 445 -18.08 -4.16 1.35
N TRP A 446 -19.40 -4.04 1.41
CA TRP A 446 -20.11 -2.75 1.37
C TRP A 446 -19.61 -1.76 2.43
N ILE A 447 -19.32 -2.22 3.65
CA ILE A 447 -18.80 -1.40 4.75
C ILE A 447 -17.34 -0.98 4.48
N SER A 448 -16.48 -1.89 3.99
CA SER A 448 -15.07 -1.63 3.67
C SER A 448 -14.86 -0.65 2.51
N HIS A 449 -15.84 -0.46 1.62
CA HIS A 449 -15.79 0.62 0.62
C HIS A 449 -15.86 2.04 1.22
N HIS A 450 -16.19 2.20 2.51
CA HIS A 450 -16.11 3.50 3.18
C HIS A 450 -14.67 3.79 3.64
N ARG A 451 -14.08 4.91 3.18
CA ARG A 451 -12.65 5.27 3.39
C ARG A 451 -12.12 5.13 4.82
N ARG A 452 -12.94 5.36 5.85
CA ARG A 452 -12.58 5.22 7.27
C ARG A 452 -12.63 3.79 7.83
N LEU A 453 -13.10 2.82 7.05
CA LEU A 453 -13.31 1.41 7.44
C LEU A 453 -12.56 0.42 6.54
N ALA A 454 -11.81 0.91 5.55
CA ALA A 454 -10.91 0.08 4.75
C ALA A 454 -9.77 -0.50 5.59
N ARG A 455 -9.32 0.24 6.62
CA ARG A 455 -8.43 -0.18 7.72
C ARG A 455 -9.06 0.28 9.03
N ASP A 456 -8.75 -0.42 10.12
CA ASP A 456 -9.01 0.12 11.45
C ASP A 456 -7.92 1.14 11.81
N PHE A 457 -8.23 2.42 11.60
CA PHE A 457 -7.39 3.55 11.98
C PHE A 457 -7.75 4.08 13.39
N GLU A 458 -8.74 3.51 14.05
CA GLU A 458 -9.44 4.14 15.16
C GLU A 458 -8.95 3.56 16.50
N ARG A 459 -8.07 4.29 17.20
CA ARG A 459 -7.46 3.92 18.51
C ARG A 459 -8.49 3.48 19.58
N HIS A 460 -9.76 3.83 19.42
CA HIS A 460 -10.86 3.37 20.27
C HIS A 460 -11.94 2.68 19.45
N VAL A 461 -12.25 1.43 19.80
CA VAL A 461 -13.26 0.60 19.10
C VAL A 461 -14.67 1.21 19.13
N ARG A 462 -14.94 2.14 20.07
CA ARG A 462 -16.15 2.98 20.07
C ARG A 462 -16.28 3.81 18.77
N CYS A 463 -15.16 4.34 18.25
CA CYS A 463 -15.11 5.15 17.02
C CYS A 463 -15.21 4.27 15.77
N ALA A 464 -14.48 3.15 15.70
CA ALA A 464 -14.64 2.15 14.64
C ALA A 464 -16.11 1.70 14.51
N ALA A 465 -16.74 1.35 15.64
CA ALA A 465 -18.15 1.00 15.69
C ALA A 465 -19.10 2.17 15.32
N ALA A 466 -18.71 3.43 15.53
CA ALA A 466 -19.48 4.59 15.09
C ALA A 466 -19.44 4.73 13.55
N PHE A 467 -18.26 4.59 12.93
CA PHE A 467 -18.14 4.61 11.48
C PHE A 467 -18.87 3.43 10.82
N VAL A 468 -18.83 2.22 11.40
CA VAL A 468 -19.65 1.07 10.92
C VAL A 468 -21.15 1.40 10.90
N ARG A 469 -21.66 2.10 11.91
CA ARG A 469 -23.06 2.57 11.91
C ARG A 469 -23.31 3.59 10.79
N LEU A 470 -22.43 4.58 10.62
CA LEU A 470 -22.56 5.61 9.58
C LEU A 470 -22.52 5.02 8.15
N ALA A 471 -21.68 4.00 7.94
CA ALA A 471 -21.66 3.24 6.70
C ALA A 471 -23.01 2.54 6.45
N MET A 472 -23.51 1.79 7.44
CA MET A 472 -24.80 1.10 7.33
C MET A 472 -25.98 2.06 7.15
N ILE A 473 -26.02 3.20 7.84
CA ILE A 473 -27.04 4.24 7.64
C ILE A 473 -27.02 4.74 6.19
N ARG A 474 -25.84 5.07 5.65
CA ARG A 474 -25.70 5.52 4.25
C ARG A 474 -26.07 4.44 3.23
N ILE A 475 -25.81 3.16 3.53
CA ILE A 475 -26.24 2.02 2.70
C ILE A 475 -27.78 1.87 2.72
N MET A 476 -28.41 1.98 3.90
CA MET A 476 -29.86 1.83 4.05
C MET A 476 -30.63 3.01 3.44
N MET A 477 -30.21 4.26 3.66
CA MET A 477 -30.84 5.43 3.03
C MET A 477 -30.80 5.34 1.50
N ARG A 478 -29.67 4.86 0.92
CA ARG A 478 -29.52 4.62 -0.52
C ARG A 478 -30.40 3.48 -1.07
N ARG A 479 -30.94 2.60 -0.21
CA ARG A 479 -31.89 1.56 -0.61
C ARG A 479 -33.32 2.08 -0.53
N LEU A 480 -33.68 2.74 0.56
CA LEU A 480 -34.99 3.38 0.73
C LEU A 480 -35.26 4.36 -0.42
N ALA A 481 -34.32 5.27 -0.70
CA ALA A 481 -34.41 6.22 -1.82
C ALA A 481 -34.36 5.58 -3.24
N ARG A 482 -34.21 4.25 -3.35
CA ARG A 482 -34.33 3.46 -4.59
C ARG A 482 -35.56 2.55 -4.63
N CYS A 483 -36.38 2.59 -3.57
CA CYS A 483 -37.68 1.90 -3.47
C CYS A 483 -38.83 2.92 -3.32
N SER A 484 -38.55 4.21 -3.50
CA SER A 484 -39.50 5.34 -3.39
C SER A 484 -39.64 6.08 -4.73
N GLY A 485 -39.47 5.36 -5.83
CA GLY A 485 -39.54 5.79 -7.23
C GLY A 485 -39.44 4.59 -8.16
#